data_AF-A0ABD7Z4U7-F1
#
_entry.id   AF-A0ABD7Z4U7-F1
#
_cell.length_a   1.000
_cell.length_b   1.000
_cell.length_c   1.000
_cell.angle_alpha   90.00
_cell.angle_beta   90.00
_cell.angle_gamma   90.00
#
_symmetry.space_group_name_H-M   'P 1'
#
loop_
_entity.id
_entity.type
_entity.pdbx_description
1 polymer ?
#
loop_
_entity_poly.entity_id
_entity_poly.type
_entity_poly.pdbx_seq_one_letter_code
_entity_poly.pdbx_strand_id
1 'polypeptide(L)'
;MRYIGWALPILAVLEVLSIILVSNLIGGGWTLLIILLSIVCGIFMLRNIGVSGLFLAMATIRTGNNVSLYQLLWPVRYIFASIMLISPGFVSDIFAALLLLPISGKPLTGTTQSFSRSTQPEQGDIIEGEYTVETDNEQTAHSGTQSNLPHK
;
A
#
# COMPACT_ATOMS: atom_id res chain seq x y z
N MET A 1 18.72 20.83 18.06
CA MET A 1 18.61 19.34 18.02
C MET A 1 18.72 18.65 19.39
N ARG A 2 18.83 19.35 20.53
CA ARG A 2 19.14 18.74 21.85
C ARG A 2 17.94 18.13 22.60
N TYR A 3 16.71 18.43 22.17
CA TYR A 3 15.48 18.00 22.85
C TYR A 3 14.86 16.71 22.30
N ILE A 4 15.26 16.27 21.10
CA ILE A 4 14.61 15.14 20.42
C ILE A 4 14.77 13.82 21.21
N GLY A 5 15.88 13.64 21.90
CA GLY A 5 16.13 12.45 22.73
C GLY A 5 15.31 12.40 24.02
N TRP A 6 14.80 13.55 24.50
CA TRP A 6 14.00 13.62 25.72
C TRP A 6 12.51 13.35 25.45
N ALA A 7 12.05 13.47 24.21
CA ALA A 7 10.64 13.28 23.87
C ALA A 7 10.17 11.84 24.09
N LEU A 8 10.99 10.84 23.74
CA LEU A 8 10.65 9.41 23.89
C LEU A 8 10.44 8.99 25.36
N PRO A 9 11.35 9.28 26.31
CA PRO A 9 11.11 8.92 27.71
C PRO A 9 9.95 9.70 28.33
N ILE A 10 9.72 10.95 27.94
CA ILE A 10 8.56 11.73 28.40
C ILE A 10 7.26 11.08 27.91
N LEU A 11 7.20 10.67 26.65
CA LEU A 11 6.06 9.94 26.09
C LEU A 11 5.85 8.62 26.85
N ALA A 12 6.91 7.85 27.12
CA ALA A 12 6.80 6.59 27.86
C ALA A 12 6.23 6.77 29.28
N VAL A 13 6.66 7.82 29.99
CA VAL A 13 6.07 8.16 31.30
C VAL A 13 4.59 8.54 31.16
N LEU A 14 4.25 9.31 30.13
CA LEU A 14 2.88 9.70 29.83
C LEU A 14 1.98 8.49 29.55
N GLU A 15 2.47 7.47 28.84
CA GLU A 15 1.71 6.24 28.58
C GLU A 15 1.37 5.51 29.87
N VAL A 16 2.36 5.31 30.75
CA VAL A 16 2.16 4.65 32.04
C VAL A 16 1.15 5.43 32.88
N LEU A 17 1.26 6.75 32.94
CA LEU A 17 0.30 7.61 33.65
C LEU A 17 -1.11 7.49 33.07
N SER A 18 -1.25 7.45 31.75
CA SER A 18 -2.54 7.33 31.10
C SER A 18 -3.18 5.98 31.34
N ILE A 19 -2.40 4.89 31.34
CA ILE A 19 -2.90 3.55 31.69
C ILE A 19 -3.39 3.52 33.12
N ILE A 20 -2.65 4.11 34.07
CA ILE A 20 -3.06 4.19 35.48
C ILE A 20 -4.37 4.99 35.61
N LEU A 21 -4.48 6.12 34.92
CA LEU A 21 -5.67 6.97 34.96
C LEU A 21 -6.92 6.23 34.47
N VAL A 22 -6.82 5.55 33.33
CA VAL A 22 -7.93 4.79 32.75
C VAL A 22 -8.25 3.53 33.56
N SER A 23 -7.21 2.86 34.08
CA SER A 23 -7.36 1.73 35.01
C SER A 23 -8.14 2.12 36.26
N ASN A 24 -7.92 3.33 36.79
CA ASN A 24 -8.68 3.83 37.93
C ASN A 24 -10.13 4.23 37.57
N LEU A 25 -10.38 4.66 36.33
CA LEU A 25 -11.71 5.09 35.89
C LEU A 25 -12.63 3.93 35.50
N ILE A 26 -12.11 2.93 34.79
CA ILE A 26 -12.87 1.82 34.18
C ILE A 26 -12.61 0.49 34.92
N GLY A 27 -11.47 0.39 35.62
CA GLY A 27 -10.98 -0.83 36.25
C GLY A 27 -9.84 -1.47 35.47
N GLY A 28 -8.89 -2.08 36.18
CA GLY A 28 -7.69 -2.69 35.59
C GLY A 28 -8.00 -3.85 34.63
N GLY A 29 -9.01 -4.68 34.95
CA GLY A 29 -9.40 -5.80 34.08
C GLY A 29 -9.90 -5.36 32.71
N TRP A 30 -10.80 -4.37 32.68
CA TRP A 30 -11.29 -3.78 31.42
C TRP A 30 -10.18 -3.06 30.66
N THR A 31 -9.30 -2.36 31.37
CA THR A 31 -8.15 -1.66 30.78
C THR A 31 -7.20 -2.64 30.09
N LEU A 32 -6.89 -3.77 30.72
CA LEU A 32 -6.07 -4.82 30.10
C LEU A 32 -6.73 -5.41 28.85
N LEU A 33 -8.05 -5.62 28.87
CA LEU A 33 -8.78 -6.13 27.70
C LEU A 33 -8.69 -5.13 26.53
N ILE A 34 -8.90 -3.84 26.80
CA ILE A 34 -8.79 -2.77 25.78
C ILE A 34 -7.37 -2.71 25.20
N ILE A 35 -6.33 -2.77 26.05
CA ILE A 35 -4.93 -2.78 25.59
C ILE A 35 -4.66 -3.98 24.70
N LEU A 36 -5.11 -5.18 25.10
CA LEU A 36 -4.93 -6.39 24.30
C LEU A 36 -5.64 -6.27 22.95
N LEU A 37 -6.86 -5.74 22.94
CA LEU A 37 -7.62 -5.51 21.72
C LEU A 37 -6.95 -4.48 20.81
N SER A 38 -6.37 -3.43 21.39
CA SER A 38 -5.55 -2.44 20.67
C SER A 38 -4.38 -3.13 19.98
N ILE A 39 -3.55 -3.87 20.72
CA ILE A 39 -2.39 -4.58 20.14
C ILE A 39 -2.81 -5.52 19.00
N VAL A 40 -3.88 -6.29 19.18
CA VAL A 40 -4.41 -7.17 18.12
C VAL A 40 -4.86 -6.36 16.90
N CYS A 41 -5.54 -5.24 17.10
CA CYS A 41 -5.94 -4.32 16.04
C CYS A 41 -4.72 -3.77 15.28
N GLY A 42 -3.68 -3.32 16.00
CA GLY A 42 -2.46 -2.77 15.41
C GLY A 42 -1.69 -3.81 14.59
N ILE A 43 -1.59 -5.04 15.09
CA ILE A 43 -1.00 -6.16 14.34
C ILE A 43 -1.85 -6.50 13.11
N PHE A 44 -3.17 -6.52 13.24
CA PHE A 44 -4.08 -6.80 12.12
C PHE A 44 -3.95 -5.73 11.02
N MET A 45 -3.90 -4.45 11.39
CA MET A 45 -3.62 -3.35 10.48
C MET A 45 -2.28 -3.56 9.75
N LEU A 46 -1.20 -3.80 10.50
CA LEU A 46 0.13 -4.01 9.90
C LEU A 46 0.14 -5.19 8.92
N ARG A 47 -0.59 -6.25 9.23
CA ARG A 47 -0.71 -7.43 8.37
C ARG A 47 -1.53 -7.17 7.10
N ASN A 48 -2.55 -6.31 7.17
CA ASN A 48 -3.38 -5.95 6.02
C ASN A 48 -2.66 -5.02 5.04
N ILE A 49 -1.81 -4.10 5.50
CA ILE A 49 -0.94 -3.32 4.60
C ILE A 49 0.16 -4.23 4.01
N GLY A 50 0.76 -5.07 4.85
CA GLY A 50 1.72 -6.11 4.48
C GLY A 50 2.94 -5.64 3.69
N VAL A 51 3.76 -6.61 3.27
CA VAL A 51 4.89 -6.40 2.35
C VAL A 51 4.42 -6.00 0.95
N SER A 52 3.23 -6.42 0.54
CA SER A 52 2.68 -6.13 -0.80
C SER A 52 2.37 -4.65 -1.01
N GLY A 53 1.83 -3.96 -0.01
CA GLY A 53 1.62 -2.50 -0.07
C GLY A 53 2.93 -1.73 -0.12
N LEU A 54 3.94 -2.20 0.62
CA LEU A 54 5.30 -1.64 0.59
C LEU A 54 5.98 -1.87 -0.76
N PHE A 55 5.85 -3.06 -1.32
CA PHE A 55 6.45 -3.42 -2.61
C PHE A 55 5.79 -2.65 -3.75
N LEU A 56 4.47 -2.47 -3.71
CA LEU A 56 3.75 -1.64 -4.67
C LEU A 56 4.18 -0.16 -4.57
N ALA A 57 4.34 0.37 -3.36
CA ALA A 57 4.85 1.72 -3.15
C ALA A 57 6.29 1.88 -3.70
N MET A 58 7.16 0.91 -3.45
CA MET A 58 8.55 0.91 -3.93
C MET A 58 8.65 0.73 -5.45
N ALA A 59 7.85 -0.15 -6.03
CA ALA A 59 7.74 -0.33 -7.47
C ALA A 59 7.24 0.96 -8.15
N THR A 60 6.26 1.62 -7.53
CA THR A 60 5.71 2.90 -8.01
C THR A 60 6.76 4.01 -8.05
N ILE A 61 7.63 4.09 -7.03
CA ILE A 61 8.76 5.03 -7.02
C ILE A 61 9.75 4.72 -8.16
N ARG A 62 10.04 3.43 -8.40
CA ARG A 62 10.99 3.00 -9.44
C ARG A 62 10.48 3.23 -10.86
N THR A 63 9.18 3.04 -11.09
CA THR A 63 8.56 3.24 -12.40
C THR A 63 8.52 4.72 -12.81
N GLY A 64 8.80 5.66 -11.89
CA GLY A 64 8.91 7.08 -12.21
C GLY A 64 7.60 7.71 -12.67
N ASN A 65 6.48 7.00 -12.52
CA ASN A 65 5.16 7.56 -12.79
C ASN A 65 4.96 8.72 -11.80
N ASN A 66 4.39 9.84 -12.25
CA ASN A 66 4.17 11.07 -11.48
C ASN A 66 3.18 10.86 -10.31
N VAL A 67 3.56 10.03 -9.36
CA VAL A 67 2.72 9.59 -8.27
C VAL A 67 2.85 10.62 -7.18
N SER A 68 1.71 11.25 -6.88
CA SER A 68 1.61 12.28 -5.85
C SER A 68 2.24 11.79 -4.53
N LEU A 69 3.02 12.65 -3.87
CA LEU A 69 3.60 12.36 -2.55
C LEU A 69 2.53 11.89 -1.54
N TYR A 70 1.29 12.35 -1.69
CA TYR A 70 0.15 11.92 -0.88
C TYR A 70 -0.17 10.42 -1.03
N GLN A 71 -0.04 9.86 -2.24
CA GLN A 71 -0.28 8.45 -2.51
C GLN A 71 0.78 7.58 -1.81
N LEU A 72 2.03 8.06 -1.76
CA LEU A 72 3.14 7.36 -1.11
C LEU A 72 3.08 7.50 0.42
N LEU A 73 2.65 8.66 0.93
CA LEU A 73 2.48 8.90 2.36
C LEU A 73 1.35 8.06 2.95
N TRP A 74 0.33 7.70 2.17
CA TRP A 74 -0.83 6.95 2.67
C TRP A 74 -0.46 5.60 3.31
N PRO A 75 0.26 4.68 2.64
CA PRO A 75 0.69 3.42 3.25
C PRO A 75 1.72 3.62 4.38
N VAL A 76 2.63 4.59 4.25
CA VAL A 76 3.63 4.90 5.30
C VAL A 76 2.93 5.36 6.59
N ARG A 77 1.97 6.27 6.47
CA ARG A 77 1.15 6.77 7.59
C ARG A 77 0.45 5.62 8.31
N TYR A 78 -0.12 4.70 7.56
CA TYR A 78 -0.82 3.55 8.12
C TYR A 78 0.12 2.63 8.93
N ILE A 79 1.36 2.43 8.46
CA ILE A 79 2.38 1.65 9.19
C ILE A 79 2.79 2.37 10.48
N PHE A 80 3.03 3.68 10.42
CA PHE A 80 3.33 4.47 11.61
C PHE A 80 2.21 4.41 12.65
N ALA A 81 0.94 4.53 12.22
CA ALA A 81 -0.20 4.37 13.11
C ALA A 81 -0.24 2.97 13.74
N SER A 82 0.01 1.94 12.94
CA SER A 82 0.00 0.54 13.42
C SER A 82 1.09 0.29 14.46
N ILE A 83 2.31 0.78 14.23
CA ILE A 83 3.43 0.65 15.18
C ILE A 83 3.13 1.39 16.48
N MET A 84 2.51 2.57 16.38
CA MET A 84 2.14 3.37 17.54
C MET A 84 1.05 2.69 18.38
N LEU A 85 0.05 2.09 17.74
CA LEU A 85 -1.06 1.37 18.37
C LEU A 85 -0.61 0.04 19.01
N ILE A 86 0.45 -0.58 18.49
CA ILE A 86 1.10 -1.74 19.12
C ILE A 86 1.81 -1.34 20.42
N SER A 87 2.30 -0.10 20.54
CA SER A 87 2.83 0.40 21.80
C SER A 87 1.67 0.56 22.78
N PRO A 88 1.58 -0.25 23.84
CA PRO A 88 0.42 -0.24 24.71
C PRO A 88 0.35 1.11 25.44
N GLY A 89 -0.65 1.92 25.11
CA GLY A 89 -0.76 3.26 25.67
C GLY A 89 -1.91 4.06 25.08
N PHE A 90 -2.74 4.66 25.95
CA PHE A 90 -3.92 5.42 25.53
C PHE A 90 -3.55 6.71 24.79
N VAL A 91 -2.40 7.32 25.10
CA VAL A 91 -1.99 8.53 24.40
C VAL A 91 -1.53 8.16 23.00
N SER A 92 -0.73 7.10 22.88
CA SER A 92 -0.33 6.55 21.59
C SER A 92 -1.50 6.07 20.76
N ASP A 93 -2.51 5.45 21.36
CA ASP A 93 -3.75 5.05 20.69
C ASP A 93 -4.49 6.27 20.09
N ILE A 94 -4.58 7.38 20.84
CA ILE A 94 -5.20 8.61 20.34
C ILE A 94 -4.42 9.20 19.15
N PHE A 95 -3.10 9.27 19.25
CA PHE A 95 -2.27 9.75 18.14
C PHE A 95 -2.32 8.81 16.93
N ALA A 96 -2.34 7.49 17.14
CA ALA A 96 -2.49 6.50 16.09
C ALA A 96 -3.84 6.65 15.38
N ALA A 97 -4.93 6.82 16.14
CA ALA A 97 -6.26 7.08 15.61
C ALA A 97 -6.31 8.41 14.83
N LEU A 98 -5.67 9.46 15.34
CA LEU A 98 -5.54 10.75 14.65
C LEU A 98 -4.76 10.61 13.34
N LEU A 99 -3.70 9.81 13.33
CA LEU A 99 -2.89 9.53 12.17
C LEU A 99 -3.65 8.65 11.15
N LEU A 100 -4.51 7.75 11.63
CA LEU A 100 -5.36 6.93 10.78
C LEU A 100 -6.42 7.79 10.08
N LEU A 101 -6.94 8.81 10.75
CA LEU A 101 -7.95 9.71 10.22
C LEU A 101 -7.42 10.36 8.93
N PRO A 102 -8.12 10.19 7.79
CA PRO A 102 -7.74 10.87 6.56
C PRO A 102 -7.99 12.36 6.73
N ILE A 103 -6.95 13.11 7.10
CA ILE A 103 -6.91 14.56 6.91
C ILE A 103 -7.35 14.81 5.47
N SER A 104 -8.52 15.41 5.32
CA SER A 104 -9.33 15.43 4.10
C SER A 104 -8.63 16.19 2.97
N GLY A 105 -7.69 15.55 2.30
CA GLY A 105 -7.05 16.01 1.09
C GLY A 105 -7.67 15.31 -0.11
N LYS A 106 -8.94 15.64 -0.41
CA LYS A 106 -9.77 15.09 -1.50
C LYS A 106 -9.96 13.56 -1.42
N PRO A 107 -11.19 13.02 -1.37
CA PRO A 107 -11.36 11.64 -1.77
C PRO A 107 -10.83 11.54 -3.20
N LEU A 108 -9.79 10.74 -3.38
CA LEU A 108 -9.52 10.15 -4.66
C LEU A 108 -10.82 9.38 -4.91
N THR A 109 -11.69 9.93 -5.75
CA THR A 109 -12.77 9.19 -6.38
C THR A 109 -12.06 8.06 -7.12
N GLY A 110 -11.73 6.99 -6.39
CA GLY A 110 -11.53 5.69 -6.96
C GLY A 110 -12.86 5.40 -7.58
N THR A 111 -12.93 5.57 -8.90
CA THR A 111 -13.97 5.04 -9.74
C THR A 111 -14.18 3.60 -9.28
N THR A 112 -15.17 3.39 -8.42
CA THR A 112 -15.83 2.10 -8.28
C THR A 112 -16.46 1.87 -9.63
N GLN A 113 -15.68 1.33 -10.57
CA GLN A 113 -16.23 0.58 -11.68
C GLN A 113 -16.92 -0.61 -11.01
N SER A 114 -18.18 -0.35 -10.63
CA SER A 114 -19.18 -1.37 -10.46
C SER A 114 -19.02 -2.28 -11.67
N PHE A 115 -18.59 -3.53 -11.41
CA PHE A 115 -18.72 -4.62 -12.37
C PHE A 115 -20.21 -4.89 -12.54
N SER A 116 -20.91 -3.94 -13.18
CA SER A 116 -22.21 -4.21 -13.75
C SER A 116 -21.93 -5.00 -15.02
N ARG A 117 -22.15 -6.31 -14.95
CA ARG A 117 -22.31 -7.15 -16.13
C ARG A 117 -23.53 -6.64 -16.90
N SER A 118 -23.35 -5.65 -17.75
CA SER A 118 -24.22 -5.42 -18.89
C SER A 118 -23.70 -6.30 -20.02
N THR A 119 -24.31 -7.46 -20.19
CA THR A 119 -24.29 -8.21 -21.44
C THR A 119 -24.91 -7.32 -22.52
N GLN A 120 -24.08 -6.62 -23.27
CA GLN A 120 -24.44 -6.03 -24.55
C GLN A 120 -23.29 -6.32 -25.52
N PRO A 121 -23.55 -6.99 -26.66
CA PRO A 121 -22.53 -7.28 -27.66
C PRO A 121 -22.27 -5.99 -28.45
N GLU A 122 -21.23 -5.25 -28.05
CA GLU A 122 -20.67 -4.17 -28.86
C GLU A 122 -19.35 -4.66 -29.44
N GLN A 123 -19.33 -4.64 -30.76
CA GLN A 123 -18.31 -5.09 -31.67
C GLN A 123 -17.14 -4.11 -31.59
N GLY A 124 -16.12 -4.42 -30.77
CA GLY A 124 -15.04 -3.48 -30.50
C GLY A 124 -13.74 -4.16 -30.09
N ASP A 125 -12.92 -4.40 -31.10
CA ASP A 125 -11.47 -4.62 -31.06
C ASP A 125 -10.96 -5.75 -30.14
N ILE A 126 -11.14 -6.99 -30.61
CA ILE A 126 -10.42 -8.16 -30.11
C ILE A 126 -9.00 -8.06 -30.69
N ILE A 127 -8.05 -7.61 -29.89
CA ILE A 127 -6.62 -7.64 -30.25
C ILE A 127 -6.09 -9.05 -29.97
N GLU A 128 -6.10 -9.91 -31.00
CA GLU A 128 -5.38 -11.18 -30.97
C GLU A 128 -3.87 -10.93 -31.14
N GLY A 129 -3.12 -11.23 -30.09
CA GLY A 129 -1.66 -11.19 -30.13
C GLY A 129 -1.11 -12.43 -30.83
N GLU A 130 -0.79 -12.33 -32.11
CA GLU A 130 -0.01 -13.36 -32.80
C GLU A 130 1.46 -13.21 -32.42
N TYR A 131 2.06 -14.28 -31.91
CA TYR A 131 3.49 -14.33 -31.62
C TYR A 131 4.18 -15.12 -32.73
N THR A 132 5.13 -14.48 -33.41
CA THR A 132 6.08 -15.20 -34.27
C THR A 132 7.31 -15.49 -33.45
N VAL A 133 7.64 -16.78 -33.29
CA VAL A 133 8.90 -17.21 -32.70
C VAL A 133 9.98 -17.02 -33.76
N GLU A 134 10.77 -15.96 -33.63
CA GLU A 134 11.98 -15.82 -34.43
C GLU A 134 13.01 -16.83 -33.93
N THR A 135 13.14 -17.95 -34.65
CA THR A 135 14.29 -18.82 -34.51
C THR A 135 15.44 -18.14 -35.26
N ASP A 136 16.44 -17.65 -34.52
CA ASP A 136 17.69 -17.14 -35.09
C ASP A 136 18.25 -18.19 -36.06
N ASN A 137 18.05 -17.95 -37.36
CA ASN A 137 18.51 -18.83 -38.41
C ASN A 137 20.00 -18.53 -38.62
N GLU A 138 20.83 -19.47 -38.18
CA GLU A 138 22.26 -19.46 -38.43
C GLU A 138 22.54 -19.31 -39.93
N GLN A 139 23.20 -18.20 -40.20
CA GLN A 139 23.73 -17.77 -41.47
C GLN A 139 24.60 -18.85 -42.12
N THR A 140 24.16 -19.43 -43.24
CA THR A 140 25.08 -20.01 -44.21
C THR A 140 24.64 -19.73 -45.65
N ALA A 141 25.34 -18.76 -46.23
CA ALA A 141 26.01 -18.88 -47.52
C ALA A 141 25.17 -19.07 -48.81
N HIS A 142 25.15 -17.96 -49.54
CA HIS A 142 25.60 -17.85 -50.94
C HIS A 142 24.64 -18.12 -52.11
N SER A 143 24.48 -17.02 -52.89
CA SER A 143 24.43 -16.96 -54.36
C SER A 143 23.09 -17.36 -55.00
N GLY A 144 22.44 -16.59 -55.87
CA GLY A 144 22.73 -15.37 -56.60
C GLY A 144 21.79 -15.34 -57.83
N THR A 145 21.29 -14.16 -58.19
CA THR A 145 20.87 -13.75 -59.56
C THR A 145 19.61 -14.46 -60.13
N GLN A 146 18.42 -13.87 -60.04
CA GLN A 146 17.82 -12.91 -60.99
C GLN A 146 17.43 -13.52 -62.36
N SER A 147 16.13 -13.71 -62.63
CA SER A 147 15.48 -13.24 -63.88
C SER A 147 13.97 -13.56 -63.95
N ASN A 148 13.16 -12.50 -64.04
CA ASN A 148 11.97 -12.30 -64.90
C ASN A 148 10.97 -13.46 -65.18
N LEU A 149 9.71 -13.19 -64.82
CA LEU A 149 8.47 -13.60 -65.54
C LEU A 149 8.41 -12.91 -66.95
N PRO A 150 7.47 -13.20 -67.90
CA PRO A 150 6.23 -14.02 -67.83
C PRO A 150 5.95 -14.90 -69.10
N HIS A 151 4.71 -15.44 -69.14
CA HIS A 151 3.95 -16.04 -70.26
C HIS A 151 4.29 -17.50 -70.59
N LYS A 152 3.31 -18.42 -70.63
CA LYS A 152 2.01 -18.36 -71.31
C LYS A 152 0.99 -19.27 -70.63
#